data_AF-A0A925YY51-F1
#
_entry.id   AF-A0A925YY51-F1
#
_cell.length_a   1.000
_cell.length_b   1.000
_cell.length_c   1.000
_cell.angle_alpha   90.00
_cell.angle_beta   90.00
_cell.angle_gamma   90.00
#
_symmetry.space_group_name_H-M   'P 1'
#
loop_
_entity.id
_entity.type
_entity.pdbx_description
1 polymer ?
#
loop_
_entity_poly.entity_id
_entity_poly.type
_entity_poly.pdbx_seq_one_letter_code
_entity_poly.pdbx_strand_id
1 'polypeptide(L)'
;AARYKFTPQWSGAVRGEVFQDGDGILTGNVNTSGNTDNDSGLKAFGVTLGVDYRPLELAFIRLEGRYLGTDANQKIFLNGNEASTSRIELIFTTGVVF
;
A
#
# COMPACT_ATOMS: atom_id res chain seq x y z
N ALA A 1 -10.90 -0.58 -7.00
CA ALA A 1 -9.72 -0.38 -7.87
C ALA A 1 -10.21 -0.07 -9.29
N ALA A 2 -9.47 0.71 -10.06
CA ALA A 2 -9.75 1.01 -11.46
C ALA A 2 -8.49 0.77 -12.30
N ARG A 3 -8.68 0.32 -13.55
CA ARG A 3 -7.62 0.10 -14.52
C ARG A 3 -8.06 0.62 -15.87
N TYR A 4 -7.14 1.27 -16.58
CA TYR A 4 -7.38 1.76 -17.92
C TYR A 4 -6.24 1.38 -18.86
N LYS A 5 -6.59 0.98 -20.08
CA LYS A 5 -5.63 0.57 -21.11
C LYS A 5 -5.51 1.70 -22.13
N PHE A 6 -4.40 2.42 -22.11
CA PHE A 6 -4.15 3.56 -23.02
C PHE A 6 -3.87 3.08 -24.45
N THR A 7 -3.08 2.01 -24.57
CA THR A 7 -2.72 1.35 -25.84
C THR A 7 -2.65 -0.16 -25.65
N PRO A 8 -2.53 -0.98 -26.71
CA PRO A 8 -2.32 -2.42 -26.57
C PRO A 8 -1.21 -2.82 -25.59
N GLN A 9 -0.16 -2.02 -25.48
CA GLN A 9 1.03 -2.25 -24.68
C GLN A 9 1.04 -1.54 -23.32
N TRP A 10 0.32 -0.42 -23.17
CA TRP A 10 0.36 0.40 -21.95
C TRP A 10 -0.98 0.40 -21.21
N SER A 11 -0.92 0.20 -19.89
CA SER A 11 -2.10 0.37 -19.03
C SER A 11 -1.73 1.01 -17.70
N GLY A 12 -2.63 1.78 -17.13
CA GLY A 12 -2.51 2.37 -15.80
C GLY A 12 -3.54 1.78 -14.85
N ALA A 13 -3.23 1.75 -13.56
CA ALA A 13 -4.13 1.32 -12.52
C ALA A 13 -4.06 2.24 -11.30
N VAL A 14 -5.19 2.39 -10.62
CA VAL A 14 -5.29 3.04 -9.32
C VAL A 14 -6.08 2.14 -8.36
N ARG A 15 -5.59 2.00 -7.14
CA ARG A 15 -6.26 1.25 -6.08
C ARG A 15 -6.27 2.08 -4.80
N GLY A 16 -7.45 2.35 -4.27
CA GLY A 16 -7.64 2.81 -2.90
C GLY A 16 -7.92 1.62 -1.99
N GLU A 17 -7.38 1.67 -0.77
CA GLU A 17 -7.50 0.64 0.27
C GLU A 17 -7.87 1.34 1.59
N VAL A 18 -8.78 0.74 2.36
CA VAL A 18 -9.13 1.20 3.71
C VAL A 18 -9.13 -0.02 4.61
N PHE A 19 -8.44 0.10 5.74
CA PHE A 19 -8.32 -0.90 6.78
C PHE A 19 -8.97 -0.36 8.04
N GLN A 20 -9.97 -1.07 8.53
CA GLN A 20 -10.68 -0.73 9.75
C GLN A 20 -10.88 -2.02 10.55
N ASP A 21 -9.95 -2.27 11.45
CA ASP A 21 -10.01 -3.40 12.36
C ASP A 21 -10.10 -2.83 13.78
N GLY A 22 -11.30 -2.45 14.23
CA GLY A 22 -11.46 -1.74 15.52
C GLY A 22 -11.08 -2.59 16.73
N ASP A 23 -11.38 -3.89 16.66
CA ASP A 23 -11.19 -4.85 17.76
C ASP A 23 -9.82 -5.56 17.68
N GLY A 24 -9.00 -5.23 16.67
CA GLY A 24 -7.64 -5.78 16.52
C GLY A 24 -7.60 -7.28 16.24
N ILE A 25 -8.69 -7.89 15.75
CA ILE A 25 -8.79 -9.34 15.56
C ILE A 25 -7.86 -9.82 14.44
N LEU A 26 -7.70 -9.02 13.39
CA LEU A 26 -6.91 -9.37 12.21
C LEU A 26 -5.49 -8.81 12.27
N THR A 27 -5.33 -7.65 12.88
CA THR A 27 -4.10 -6.85 12.86
C THR A 27 -3.36 -6.83 14.20
N GLY A 28 -4.00 -7.32 15.26
CA GLY A 28 -3.56 -7.11 16.63
C GLY A 28 -3.82 -5.68 17.09
N ASN A 29 -3.67 -5.47 18.39
CA ASN A 29 -3.73 -4.13 18.96
C ASN A 29 -2.46 -3.34 18.64
N VAL A 30 -2.63 -2.08 18.29
CA VAL A 30 -1.54 -1.17 17.97
C VAL A 30 -1.37 -0.17 19.09
N ASN A 31 -0.13 -0.06 19.59
CA ASN A 31 0.24 0.91 20.61
C ASN A 31 0.02 2.34 20.10
N THR A 32 -0.91 3.03 20.76
CA THR A 32 -1.21 4.44 20.53
C THR A 32 -0.20 5.28 21.32
N SER A 33 0.68 6.02 20.63
CA SER A 33 1.71 6.85 21.29
C SER A 33 1.04 7.88 22.21
N GLY A 34 1.14 7.70 23.52
CA GLY A 34 0.61 8.64 24.52
C GLY A 34 -0.28 8.02 25.62
N ASN A 35 -0.69 6.75 25.49
CA ASN A 35 -1.33 6.02 26.58
C ASN A 35 -1.17 4.51 26.39
N THR A 36 -0.45 3.84 27.29
CA THR A 36 -0.23 2.38 27.28
C THR A 36 -1.51 1.57 27.51
N ASP A 37 -2.59 2.22 27.96
CA ASP A 37 -3.92 1.61 28.15
C ASP A 37 -4.88 1.77 26.95
N ASN A 38 -4.47 2.46 25.88
CA ASN A 38 -5.30 2.73 24.69
C ASN A 38 -4.81 1.96 23.45
N ASP A 39 -4.61 0.67 23.62
CA ASP A 39 -4.45 -0.26 22.51
C ASP A 39 -5.73 -0.26 21.67
N SER A 40 -5.61 0.15 20.41
CA SER A 40 -6.72 0.17 19.45
C SER A 40 -6.33 -0.62 18.23
N GLY A 41 -7.29 -1.30 17.61
CA GLY A 41 -7.00 -2.02 16.38
C GLY A 41 -6.74 -1.07 15.20
N LEU A 42 -6.11 -1.61 14.16
CA LEU A 42 -5.53 -0.81 13.08
C LEU A 42 -6.58 -0.02 12.29
N LYS A 43 -6.31 1.28 12.13
CA LYS A 43 -7.00 2.15 11.17
C LYS A 43 -5.98 2.69 10.18
N ALA A 44 -6.11 2.27 8.93
CA ALA A 44 -5.20 2.68 7.87
C ALA A 44 -5.93 2.93 6.56
N PHE A 45 -5.31 3.71 5.69
CA PHE A 45 -5.72 3.85 4.30
C PHE A 45 -4.50 3.75 3.40
N GLY A 46 -4.74 3.38 2.15
CA GLY A 46 -3.71 3.22 1.15
C GLY A 46 -4.16 3.70 -0.21
N VAL A 47 -3.21 4.21 -0.98
CA VAL A 47 -3.38 4.48 -2.40
C VAL A 47 -2.20 3.88 -3.15
N THR A 48 -2.49 3.06 -4.15
CA THR A 48 -1.50 2.49 -5.07
C THR A 48 -1.78 3.01 -6.48
N LEU A 49 -0.75 3.52 -7.13
CA LEU A 49 -0.75 3.90 -8.54
C LEU A 49 0.21 2.99 -9.29
N GLY A 50 -0.21 2.47 -10.43
CA GLY A 50 0.57 1.54 -11.23
C GLY A 50 0.55 1.87 -12.71
N VAL A 51 1.67 1.62 -13.38
CA VAL A 51 1.78 1.60 -14.83
C VAL A 51 2.39 0.28 -15.29
N ASP A 52 1.76 -0.34 -16.29
CA ASP A 52 2.19 -1.58 -16.90
C ASP A 52 2.60 -1.32 -18.36
N TYR A 53 3.72 -1.90 -18.75
CA TYR A 53 4.19 -1.99 -20.12
C TYR A 53 4.32 -3.46 -20.55
N ARG A 54 3.70 -3.82 -21.67
CA ARG A 54 3.74 -5.16 -22.27
C ARG A 54 4.39 -5.10 -23.65
N PRO A 55 5.73 -5.26 -23.75
CA PRO A 55 6.43 -5.23 -25.05
C PRO A 55 6.04 -6.40 -25.95
N LEU A 56 5.74 -7.55 -25.34
CA LEU A 56 5.28 -8.78 -25.97
C LEU A 56 4.01 -9.24 -25.24
N GLU A 57 3.18 -10.04 -25.88
CA GLU A 57 1.94 -10.55 -25.27
C GLU A 57 2.21 -11.38 -24.00
N LEU A 58 3.34 -12.09 -23.98
CA LEU A 58 3.77 -12.98 -22.90
C LEU A 58 4.78 -12.32 -21.94
N ALA A 59 5.09 -11.03 -22.09
CA ALA A 59 6.05 -10.33 -21.24
C ALA A 59 5.46 -9.03 -20.69
N PHE A 60 5.79 -8.68 -19.45
CA PHE A 60 5.36 -7.43 -18.85
C PHE A 60 6.40 -6.84 -17.91
N ILE A 61 6.35 -5.52 -17.79
CA ILE A 61 7.01 -4.72 -16.77
C ILE A 61 5.93 -3.89 -16.09
N ARG A 62 5.98 -3.78 -14.78
CA ARG A 62 5.07 -2.99 -13.95
C ARG A 62 5.86 -2.17 -12.95
N LEU A 63 5.51 -0.90 -12.87
CA LEU A 63 6.00 0.01 -11.83
C LEU A 63 4.79 0.47 -11.01
N GLU A 64 4.85 0.28 -9.70
CA GLU A 64 3.83 0.71 -8.76
C GLU A 64 4.43 1.61 -7.67
N GLY A 65 3.73 2.70 -7.35
CA GLY A 65 3.98 3.51 -6.18
C GLY A 65 2.82 3.34 -5.20
N ARG A 66 3.13 3.01 -3.94
CA ARG A 66 2.13 2.83 -2.89
C ARG A 66 2.40 3.80 -1.75
N TYR A 67 1.34 4.48 -1.31
CA TYR A 67 1.30 5.23 -0.06
C TYR A 67 0.38 4.51 0.92
N LEU A 68 0.82 4.37 2.16
CA LEU A 68 0.02 3.91 3.29
C LEU A 68 0.07 4.95 4.39
N GLY A 69 -1.08 5.26 4.99
CA GLY A 69 -1.21 6.14 6.15
C GLY A 69 -2.07 5.49 7.23
N THR A 70 -1.72 5.71 8.49
CA THR A 70 -2.50 5.29 9.66
C THR A 70 -3.11 6.48 10.38
N ASP A 71 -3.93 6.20 11.40
CA ASP A 71 -4.35 7.21 12.36
C ASP A 71 -3.12 7.92 12.99
N ALA A 72 -3.27 9.19 13.36
CA ALA A 72 -2.18 10.07 13.79
C ALA A 72 -1.40 9.53 15.02
N ASN A 73 -2.06 8.71 15.83
CA ASN A 73 -1.48 8.14 17.03
C ASN A 73 -0.92 6.72 16.83
N GLN A 74 -1.16 6.09 15.67
CA GLN A 74 -0.76 4.72 15.34
C GLN A 74 0.54 4.73 14.52
N LYS A 75 1.68 4.93 15.19
CA LYS A 75 3.01 4.99 14.55
C LYS A 75 3.61 3.60 14.29
N ILE A 76 3.04 2.85 13.36
CA ILE A 76 3.44 1.45 13.07
C ILE A 76 4.59 1.31 12.08
N PHE A 77 4.96 2.38 11.39
CA PHE A 77 6.03 2.36 10.41
C PHE A 77 7.31 2.94 10.99
N LEU A 78 8.43 2.61 10.35
CA LEU A 78 9.73 3.21 10.64
C LEU A 78 10.18 4.01 9.41
N ASN A 79 10.62 5.24 9.63
CA ASN A 79 11.33 6.05 8.66
C ASN A 79 12.75 6.29 9.20
N GLY A 80 13.71 5.50 8.72
CA GLY A 80 15.00 5.35 9.40
C GLY A 80 14.78 4.73 10.79
N ASN A 81 15.16 5.46 11.85
CA ASN A 81 14.98 5.04 13.24
C ASN A 81 13.79 5.73 13.94
N GLU A 82 13.01 6.52 13.23
CA GLU A 82 11.87 7.25 13.81
C GLU A 82 10.54 6.56 13.48
N ALA A 83 9.66 6.51 14.48
CA ALA A 83 8.32 5.97 14.32
C ALA A 83 7.45 6.93 13.49
N SER A 84 6.80 6.39 12.46
CA SER A 84 6.03 7.11 11.45
C SER A 84 4.61 6.56 11.32
N THR A 85 3.67 7.43 10.96
CA THR A 85 2.28 7.07 10.62
C THR A 85 2.09 6.84 9.13
N SER A 86 3.14 6.99 8.31
CA SER A 86 3.06 6.76 6.88
C SER A 86 4.25 6.00 6.32
N ARG A 87 4.03 5.34 5.18
CA ARG A 87 5.03 4.64 4.39
C ARG A 87 4.78 4.87 2.91
N ILE A 88 5.86 5.12 2.16
CA ILE A 88 5.87 5.14 0.70
C ILE A 88 6.73 3.96 0.22
N GLU A 89 6.23 3.22 -0.75
CA GLU A 89 6.93 2.10 -1.37
C GLU A 89 6.92 2.25 -2.89
N LEU A 90 8.05 1.90 -3.51
CA LEU A 90 8.18 1.74 -4.95
C LEU A 90 8.38 0.26 -5.25
N ILE A 91 7.55 -0.28 -6.13
CA ILE A 91 7.51 -1.69 -6.45
C ILE A 91 7.75 -1.82 -7.95
N PHE A 92 8.78 -2.59 -8.31
CA PHE A 92 9.08 -2.93 -9.68
C PHE A 92 8.85 -4.43 -9.87
N THR A 93 7.99 -4.80 -10.82
CA THR A 93 7.66 -6.19 -11.12
C THR A 93 7.87 -6.45 -12.61
N THR A 94 8.45 -7.60 -12.94
CA THR A 94 8.64 -8.04 -14.32
C THR A 94 8.32 -9.53 -14.42
N GLY A 95 7.93 -9.98 -15.60
CA GLY A 95 7.67 -11.40 -15.84
C GLY A 95 7.60 -11.73 -17.33
N VAL A 96 7.94 -12.97 -17.65
CA VAL A 96 7.83 -13.58 -18.98
C VAL A 96 7.28 -15.00 -18.85
N VAL A 97 6.40 -15.39 -19.76
CA VAL A 97 5.83 -16.74 -19.83
C VAL A 97 6.37 -17.44 -21.09
N PHE A 98 6.75 -18.72 -20.94
CA PHE A 98 7.31 -19.58 -22.00
C PHE A 98 6.36 -20.74 -22.31
#